data_AF-A0A481YID4-F1
#
_entry.id   AF-A0A481YID4-F1
#
_cell.length_a   1.000
_cell.length_b   1.000
_cell.length_c   1.000
_cell.angle_alpha   90.00
_cell.angle_beta   90.00
_cell.angle_gamma   90.00
#
_symmetry.space_group_name_H-M   'P 1'
#
loop_
_entity.id
_entity.type
_entity.pdbx_description
1 polymer ?
#
loop_
_entity_poly.entity_id
_entity_poly.type
_entity_poly.pdbx_seq_one_letter_code
_entity_poly.pdbx_strand_id
1 'polypeptide(L)'
;MILSSPYYPNQEEIKIKEEDLVPSTNEEKEAQKEIEKAERVFQDSEFVKLTEKQLLGLESEDEQLESSFYSTLSELQNKIGSYPRKDKTERQKLIQLLNQLNKERSHVDMFRIQVDSGLYEIASSKSFFEKSQDTLKEAIIKRLKNKRRSYWSRKVDSDLIARQARREAENALSQLESSSIKLSEAMGIKKE
;
A
#
# COMPACT_ATOMS: atom_id res chain seq x y z
N MET A 1 -65.17 13.04 6.11
CA MET A 1 -64.27 13.74 5.16
C MET A 1 -64.16 15.17 5.66
N ILE A 2 -62.99 15.76 5.92
CA ILE A 2 -61.80 15.89 5.06
C ILE A 2 -60.53 15.77 5.92
N LEU A 3 -59.56 14.98 5.45
CA LEU A 3 -58.18 14.97 5.95
C LEU A 3 -57.52 16.33 5.67
N SER A 4 -56.89 16.95 6.66
CA SER A 4 -55.84 17.94 6.42
C SER A 4 -54.51 17.36 6.90
N SER A 5 -53.79 16.76 5.95
CA SER A 5 -52.39 16.39 6.12
C SER A 5 -51.54 17.68 6.02
N PRO A 6 -50.64 17.97 6.97
CA PRO A 6 -49.75 19.11 6.85
C PRO A 6 -48.71 18.83 5.77
N TYR A 7 -48.77 19.68 4.75
CA TYR A 7 -47.78 19.93 3.70
C TYR A 7 -46.33 19.77 4.18
N TYR A 8 -45.57 18.84 3.60
CA TYR A 8 -44.11 18.85 3.65
C TYR A 8 -43.59 19.82 2.58
N PRO A 9 -42.80 20.85 2.91
CA PRO A 9 -42.19 21.70 1.89
C PRO A 9 -41.06 20.93 1.19
N ASN A 10 -41.11 21.00 -0.14
CA ASN A 10 -40.16 20.46 -1.11
C ASN A 10 -38.70 20.50 -0.63
N GLN A 11 -38.04 19.34 -0.59
CA GLN A 11 -36.58 19.28 -0.52
C GLN A 11 -36.04 19.69 -1.89
N GLU A 12 -35.70 20.97 -2.06
CA GLU A 12 -34.82 21.38 -3.17
C GLU A 12 -33.52 20.58 -3.05
N GLU A 13 -33.27 19.69 -4.01
CA GLU A 13 -31.98 19.03 -4.16
C GLU A 13 -30.90 20.10 -4.35
N ILE A 14 -30.00 20.21 -3.37
CA ILE A 14 -28.84 21.09 -3.48
C ILE A 14 -27.95 20.51 -4.59
N LYS A 15 -27.95 21.15 -5.76
CA LYS A 15 -27.01 20.86 -6.84
C LYS A 15 -25.63 21.39 -6.43
N ILE A 16 -24.74 20.49 -6.03
CA ILE A 16 -23.34 20.79 -5.71
C ILE A 16 -22.53 20.61 -7.00
N LYS A 17 -21.76 21.64 -7.37
CA LYS A 17 -20.80 21.58 -8.47
C LYS A 17 -19.40 21.31 -7.94
N GLU A 18 -18.48 20.91 -8.83
CA GLU A 18 -17.08 20.67 -8.47
C GLU A 18 -16.39 21.94 -7.93
N GLU A 19 -16.73 23.10 -8.47
CA GLU A 19 -16.28 24.42 -8.00
C GLU A 19 -16.68 24.72 -6.54
N ASP A 20 -17.74 24.08 -6.02
CA ASP A 20 -18.18 24.26 -4.64
C ASP A 20 -17.34 23.44 -3.64
N LEU A 21 -16.52 22.50 -4.12
CA LEU A 21 -15.74 21.56 -3.30
C LEU A 21 -14.47 22.19 -2.68
N VAL A 22 -14.64 23.36 -2.05
CA VAL A 22 -13.53 24.10 -1.43
C VAL A 22 -13.45 23.80 0.07
N PRO A 23 -12.27 23.36 0.58
CA PRO A 23 -12.01 23.23 2.02
C PRO A 23 -12.23 24.55 2.76
N SER A 24 -13.01 24.51 3.84
CA SER A 24 -13.42 25.70 4.59
C SER A 24 -13.26 25.56 6.10
N THR A 25 -13.51 24.37 6.65
CA THR A 25 -13.31 24.09 8.09
C THR A 25 -11.84 23.86 8.38
N ASN A 26 -11.46 23.92 9.66
CA ASN A 26 -10.08 23.66 10.06
C ASN A 26 -9.69 22.23 9.72
N GLU A 27 -10.56 21.26 9.99
CA GLU A 27 -10.37 19.85 9.68
C GLU A 27 -10.23 19.59 8.18
N GLU A 28 -11.07 20.22 7.34
CA GLU A 28 -10.95 20.12 5.88
C GLU A 28 -9.62 20.70 5.38
N LYS A 29 -9.18 21.83 5.92
CA LYS A 29 -7.92 22.47 5.54
C LYS A 29 -6.70 21.66 5.98
N GLU A 30 -6.75 21.06 7.17
CA GLU A 30 -5.71 20.15 7.65
C GLU A 30 -5.63 18.90 6.78
N ALA A 31 -6.77 18.30 6.44
CA ALA A 31 -6.81 17.15 5.53
C ALA A 31 -6.23 17.50 4.16
N GLN A 32 -6.67 18.63 3.58
CA GLN A 32 -6.14 19.12 2.30
C GLN A 32 -4.62 19.30 2.34
N LYS A 33 -4.09 19.90 3.40
CA LYS A 33 -2.65 20.11 3.56
C LYS A 33 -1.87 18.79 3.58
N GLU A 34 -2.37 17.78 4.27
CA GLU A 34 -1.71 16.46 4.32
C GLU A 34 -1.81 15.73 2.99
N ILE A 35 -2.95 15.83 2.29
CA ILE A 35 -3.13 15.29 0.94
C ILE A 35 -2.15 15.95 -0.04
N GLU A 36 -2.00 17.28 -0.01
CA GLU A 36 -1.02 17.99 -0.86
C GLU A 36 0.41 17.58 -0.56
N LYS A 37 0.72 17.28 0.71
CA LYS A 37 2.03 16.75 1.09
C LYS A 37 2.24 15.36 0.49
N ALA A 38 1.25 14.47 0.60
CA ALA A 38 1.29 13.15 -0.02
C ALA A 38 1.43 13.26 -1.55
N GLU A 39 0.65 14.13 -2.18
CA GLU A 39 0.68 14.36 -3.63
C GLU A 39 2.07 14.77 -4.13
N ARG A 40 2.75 15.68 -3.43
CA ARG A 40 4.13 16.07 -3.78
C ARG A 40 5.09 14.89 -3.76
N VAL A 41 4.94 13.98 -2.79
CA VAL A 41 5.79 12.78 -2.70
C VAL A 41 5.46 11.82 -3.85
N PHE A 42 4.19 11.60 -4.15
CA PHE A 42 3.78 10.76 -5.29
C PHE A 42 4.15 11.35 -6.65
N GLN A 43 4.24 12.68 -6.77
CA GLN A 43 4.67 13.37 -7.99
C GLN A 43 6.18 13.54 -8.09
N ASP A 44 6.93 13.27 -7.01
CA ASP A 44 8.38 13.33 -7.05
C ASP A 44 8.90 12.34 -8.10
N SER A 45 9.56 12.88 -9.13
CA SER A 45 10.03 12.10 -10.26
C SER A 45 11.04 11.03 -9.87
N GLU A 46 11.80 11.22 -8.77
CA GLU A 46 12.68 10.17 -8.25
C GLU A 46 11.87 9.06 -7.60
N PHE A 47 10.81 9.42 -6.88
CA PHE A 47 9.92 8.48 -6.22
C PHE A 47 9.10 7.64 -7.22
N VAL A 48 8.53 8.27 -8.25
CA VAL A 48 7.81 7.58 -9.33
C VAL A 48 8.73 6.58 -10.04
N LYS A 49 9.95 7.01 -10.40
CA LYS A 49 10.94 6.14 -11.03
C LYS A 49 11.34 4.97 -10.14
N LEU A 50 11.52 5.21 -8.84
CA LEU A 50 11.81 4.15 -7.88
C LEU A 50 10.67 3.13 -7.85
N THR A 51 9.44 3.59 -7.75
CA THR A 51 8.25 2.74 -7.68
C THR A 51 8.08 1.88 -8.94
N GLU A 52 8.20 2.48 -10.13
CA GLU A 52 8.09 1.74 -11.41
C GLU A 52 9.22 0.72 -11.57
N LYS A 53 10.46 1.11 -11.25
CA LYS A 53 11.63 0.23 -11.33
C LYS A 53 11.56 -0.89 -10.29
N GLN A 54 11.07 -0.62 -9.09
CA GLN A 54 10.89 -1.60 -8.02
C GLN A 54 9.80 -2.60 -8.38
N LEU A 55 8.64 -2.14 -8.84
CA LEU A 55 7.54 -3.00 -9.28
C LEU A 55 7.98 -3.94 -10.41
N LEU A 56 8.53 -3.40 -11.50
CA LEU A 56 8.86 -4.23 -12.67
C LEU A 56 10.15 -5.05 -12.50
N GLY A 57 11.14 -4.49 -11.80
CA GLY A 57 12.45 -5.10 -11.65
C GLY A 57 12.47 -6.17 -10.57
N LEU A 58 12.12 -5.80 -9.33
CA LEU A 58 12.28 -6.70 -8.18
C LEU A 58 11.31 -7.87 -8.22
N GLU A 59 10.08 -7.69 -8.71
CA GLU A 59 9.11 -8.79 -8.83
C GLU A 59 9.63 -9.90 -9.75
N SER A 60 10.12 -9.53 -10.94
CA SER A 60 10.69 -10.50 -11.89
C SER A 60 11.99 -11.15 -11.37
N GLU A 61 12.81 -10.40 -10.63
CA GLU A 61 14.03 -10.91 -10.02
C GLU A 61 13.72 -11.87 -8.86
N ASP A 62 12.69 -11.57 -8.06
CA ASP A 62 12.23 -12.41 -6.96
C ASP A 62 11.74 -13.77 -7.46
N GLU A 63 10.87 -13.77 -8.47
CA GLU A 63 10.37 -14.98 -9.11
C GLU A 63 11.49 -15.84 -9.70
N GLN A 64 12.46 -15.21 -10.36
CA GLN A 64 13.62 -15.91 -10.91
C GLN A 64 14.52 -16.49 -9.82
N LEU A 65 14.76 -15.74 -8.75
CA LEU A 65 15.56 -16.18 -7.62
C LEU A 65 14.90 -17.38 -6.92
N GLU A 66 13.60 -17.30 -6.63
CA GLU A 66 12.85 -18.40 -6.05
C GLU A 66 12.95 -19.65 -6.94
N SER A 67 12.59 -19.51 -8.22
CA SER A 67 12.55 -20.62 -9.15
C SER A 67 13.91 -21.28 -9.29
N SER A 68 14.97 -20.50 -9.48
CA SER A 68 16.33 -21.01 -9.63
C SER A 68 16.88 -21.63 -8.35
N PHE A 69 16.62 -21.04 -7.18
CA PHE A 69 17.09 -21.54 -5.90
C PHE A 69 16.43 -22.89 -5.57
N TYR A 70 15.10 -22.94 -5.61
CA TYR A 70 14.36 -24.14 -5.23
C TYR A 70 14.47 -25.27 -6.27
N SER A 71 14.59 -24.95 -7.56
CA SER A 71 14.92 -25.96 -8.59
C SER A 71 16.30 -26.56 -8.36
N THR A 72 17.34 -25.74 -8.15
CA THR A 72 18.71 -26.20 -7.88
C THR A 72 18.76 -27.07 -6.62
N LEU A 73 18.06 -26.65 -5.56
CA LEU A 73 17.98 -27.39 -4.30
C LEU A 73 17.31 -28.76 -4.51
N SER A 74 16.22 -28.81 -5.28
CA SER A 74 15.52 -30.05 -5.63
C SER A 74 16.40 -30.98 -6.49
N GLU A 75 17.06 -30.45 -7.52
CA GLU A 75 17.99 -31.20 -8.37
C GLU A 75 19.12 -31.82 -7.55
N LEU A 76 19.69 -31.06 -6.61
CA LEU A 76 20.76 -31.53 -5.74
C LEU A 76 20.28 -32.65 -4.81
N GLN A 77 19.09 -32.53 -4.24
CA GLN A 77 18.47 -33.57 -3.41
C GLN A 77 18.22 -34.85 -4.23
N ASN A 78 17.66 -34.73 -5.43
CA ASN A 78 17.42 -35.85 -6.33
C ASN A 78 18.73 -36.56 -6.69
N LYS A 79 19.80 -35.80 -6.97
CA LYS A 79 21.12 -36.33 -7.29
C LYS A 79 21.75 -37.07 -6.11
N ILE A 80 21.58 -36.57 -4.88
CA ILE A 80 22.02 -37.28 -3.66
C ILE A 80 21.23 -38.59 -3.47
N GLY A 81 19.93 -38.56 -3.75
CA GLY A 81 19.05 -39.73 -3.67
C GLY A 81 19.37 -40.81 -4.71
N SER A 82 19.76 -40.42 -5.92
CA SER A 82 20.14 -41.33 -7.01
C SER A 82 21.59 -41.81 -6.95
N TYR A 83 22.45 -41.23 -6.10
CA TYR A 83 23.86 -41.59 -6.05
C TYR A 83 24.10 -42.96 -5.40
N PRO A 84 24.93 -43.84 -6.00
CA PRO A 84 25.23 -45.14 -5.41
C PRO A 84 25.83 -44.98 -4.00
N ARG A 85 25.28 -45.69 -3.00
CA ARG A 85 25.79 -45.67 -1.61
C ARG A 85 27.28 -46.06 -1.46
N LYS A 86 27.86 -46.65 -2.51
CA LYS A 86 29.23 -47.17 -2.55
C LYS A 86 30.26 -46.04 -2.76
N ASP A 87 29.90 -44.97 -3.48
CA ASP A 87 30.73 -43.77 -3.63
C ASP A 87 30.48 -42.79 -2.48
N LYS A 88 31.15 -43.07 -1.36
CA LYS A 88 31.04 -42.23 -0.15
C LYS A 88 31.57 -40.81 -0.38
N THR A 89 32.62 -40.64 -1.18
CA THR A 89 33.33 -39.37 -1.32
C THR A 89 32.51 -38.34 -2.10
N GLU A 90 32.04 -38.66 -3.32
CA GLU A 90 31.16 -37.77 -4.09
C GLU A 90 29.86 -37.46 -3.35
N ARG A 91 29.24 -38.48 -2.74
CA ARG A 91 28.00 -38.29 -1.98
C ARG A 91 28.19 -37.32 -0.80
N GLN A 92 29.32 -37.41 -0.10
CA GLN A 92 29.64 -36.49 1.00
C GLN A 92 29.80 -35.05 0.50
N LYS A 93 30.46 -34.85 -0.65
CA LYS A 93 30.62 -33.53 -1.28
C LYS A 93 29.26 -32.91 -1.65
N LEU A 94 28.34 -33.70 -2.22
CA LEU A 94 26.99 -33.22 -2.55
C LEU A 94 26.19 -32.82 -1.30
N ILE A 95 26.32 -33.56 -0.20
CA ILE A 95 25.69 -33.21 1.08
C ILE A 95 26.28 -31.92 1.65
N GLN A 96 27.59 -31.72 1.55
CA GLN A 96 28.23 -30.47 1.97
C GLN A 96 27.72 -29.29 1.16
N LEU A 97 27.61 -29.44 -0.17
CA LEU A 97 27.03 -28.41 -1.04
C LEU A 97 25.56 -28.12 -0.69
N LEU A 98 24.76 -29.15 -0.41
CA LEU A 98 23.36 -28.98 0.00
C LEU A 98 23.26 -28.20 1.31
N ASN A 99 24.14 -28.50 2.28
CA ASN A 99 24.18 -27.79 3.55
C ASN A 99 24.67 -26.34 3.39
N GLN A 100 25.57 -26.06 2.46
CA GLN A 100 25.97 -24.69 2.12
C GLN A 100 24.79 -23.93 1.50
N LEU A 101 24.14 -24.49 0.49
CA LEU A 101 22.98 -23.86 -0.15
C LEU A 101 21.84 -23.62 0.85
N ASN A 102 21.59 -24.56 1.75
CA ASN A 102 20.57 -24.40 2.80
C ASN A 102 20.90 -23.29 3.82
N LYS A 103 22.16 -22.89 3.99
CA LYS A 103 22.50 -21.73 4.83
C LYS A 103 22.06 -20.43 4.18
N GLU A 104 22.13 -20.35 2.86
CA GLU A 104 21.68 -19.19 2.10
C GLU A 104 20.15 -19.10 1.99
N ARG A 105 19.43 -20.18 2.31
CA ARG A 105 17.96 -20.22 2.23
C ARG A 105 17.31 -19.10 3.02
N SER A 106 17.81 -18.79 4.22
CA SER A 106 17.24 -17.71 5.04
C SER A 106 17.44 -16.34 4.41
N HIS A 107 18.54 -16.12 3.67
CA HIS A 107 18.78 -14.88 2.95
C HIS A 107 17.82 -14.73 1.77
N VAL A 108 17.61 -15.82 1.02
CA VAL A 108 16.61 -15.87 -0.05
C VAL A 108 15.22 -15.60 0.50
N ASP A 109 14.78 -16.36 1.51
CA ASP A 109 13.44 -16.19 2.07
C ASP A 109 13.24 -14.77 2.66
N MET A 110 14.27 -14.19 3.28
CA MET A 110 14.22 -12.82 3.81
C MET A 110 14.15 -11.77 2.70
N PHE A 111 14.93 -11.92 1.62
CA PHE A 111 14.86 -11.05 0.45
C PHE A 111 13.42 -10.99 -0.09
N ARG A 112 12.82 -12.17 -0.28
CA ARG A 112 11.45 -12.31 -0.80
C ARG A 112 10.42 -11.61 0.07
N ILE A 113 10.45 -11.88 1.38
CA ILE A 113 9.52 -11.26 2.33
C ILE A 113 9.60 -9.72 2.27
N GLN A 114 10.81 -9.18 2.11
CA GLN A 114 11.02 -7.74 2.03
C GLN A 114 10.52 -7.15 0.70
N VAL A 115 10.77 -7.83 -0.42
CA VAL A 115 10.24 -7.45 -1.73
C VAL A 115 8.72 -7.49 -1.72
N ASP A 116 8.12 -8.63 -1.38
CA ASP A 116 6.66 -8.82 -1.35
C ASP A 116 5.97 -7.81 -0.45
N SER A 117 6.47 -7.65 0.78
CA SER A 117 5.90 -6.69 1.72
C SER A 117 6.09 -5.26 1.24
N GLY A 118 7.23 -4.91 0.66
CA GLY A 118 7.47 -3.56 0.12
C GLY A 118 6.52 -3.23 -1.03
N LEU A 119 6.35 -4.14 -1.98
CA LEU A 119 5.44 -3.95 -3.12
C LEU A 119 3.98 -3.84 -2.66
N TYR A 120 3.56 -4.67 -1.71
CA TYR A 120 2.23 -4.58 -1.11
C TYR A 120 1.99 -3.22 -0.44
N GLU A 121 2.97 -2.70 0.31
CA GLU A 121 2.85 -1.41 0.98
C GLU A 121 2.80 -0.22 0.01
N ILE A 122 3.50 -0.28 -1.13
CA ILE A 122 3.34 0.69 -2.22
C ILE A 122 1.90 0.69 -2.75
N ALA A 123 1.35 -0.49 -3.06
CA ALA A 123 -0.01 -0.60 -3.58
C ALA A 123 -1.05 -0.09 -2.56
N SER A 124 -0.85 -0.47 -1.29
CA SER A 124 -1.65 0.00 -0.16
C SER A 124 -1.57 1.52 0.01
N SER A 125 -0.37 2.09 -0.08
CA SER A 125 -0.14 3.53 0.02
C SER A 125 -0.91 4.31 -1.05
N LYS A 126 -0.84 3.85 -2.32
CA LYS A 126 -1.58 4.45 -3.42
C LYS A 126 -3.10 4.41 -3.18
N SER A 127 -3.60 3.27 -2.72
CA SER A 127 -5.03 3.11 -2.37
C SER A 127 -5.47 4.06 -1.27
N PHE A 128 -4.67 4.20 -0.20
CA PHE A 128 -4.95 5.16 0.88
C PHE A 128 -4.94 6.61 0.39
N PHE A 129 -4.02 6.96 -0.52
CA PHE A 129 -3.95 8.30 -1.08
C PHE A 129 -5.19 8.63 -1.92
N GLU A 130 -5.58 7.77 -2.86
CA GLU A 130 -6.81 7.95 -3.65
C GLU A 130 -8.04 8.07 -2.74
N LYS A 131 -8.13 7.17 -1.74
CA LYS A 131 -9.21 7.19 -0.76
C LYS A 131 -9.27 8.49 0.03
N SER A 132 -8.12 9.05 0.42
CA SER A 132 -8.06 10.30 1.18
C SER A 132 -8.67 11.48 0.41
N GLN A 133 -8.46 11.54 -0.91
CA GLN A 133 -9.02 12.57 -1.79
C GLN A 133 -10.55 12.44 -1.87
N ASP A 134 -11.05 11.22 -2.05
CA ASP A 134 -12.49 10.94 -2.12
C ASP A 134 -13.19 11.20 -0.78
N THR A 135 -12.58 10.78 0.34
CA THR A 135 -13.09 11.03 1.69
C THR A 135 -13.16 12.54 1.98
N LEU A 136 -12.17 13.33 1.54
CA LEU A 136 -12.23 14.79 1.71
C LEU A 136 -13.36 15.42 0.88
N LYS A 137 -13.54 14.99 -0.37
CA LYS A 137 -14.68 15.41 -1.20
C LYS A 137 -16.01 15.06 -0.51
N GLU A 138 -16.13 13.87 0.07
CA GLU A 138 -17.31 13.45 0.82
C GLU A 138 -17.57 14.37 2.03
N ALA A 139 -16.54 14.69 2.81
CA ALA A 139 -16.65 15.59 3.97
C ALA A 139 -17.23 16.94 3.56
N ILE A 140 -16.70 17.52 2.46
CA ILE A 140 -17.14 18.81 1.93
C ILE A 140 -18.58 18.72 1.42
N ILE A 141 -18.92 17.69 0.64
CA ILE A 141 -20.29 17.46 0.16
C ILE A 141 -21.27 17.34 1.34
N LYS A 142 -20.91 16.57 2.37
CA LYS A 142 -21.75 16.38 3.56
C LYS A 142 -21.97 17.69 4.31
N ARG A 143 -20.92 18.52 4.46
CA ARG A 143 -21.03 19.87 5.01
C ARG A 143 -21.96 20.76 4.19
N LEU A 144 -21.79 20.79 2.85
CA LEU A 144 -22.59 21.62 1.95
C LEU A 144 -24.07 21.22 1.94
N LYS A 145 -24.37 19.91 1.90
CA LYS A 145 -25.75 19.39 1.99
C LYS A 145 -26.40 19.71 3.33
N ASN A 146 -25.63 19.74 4.41
CA ASN A 146 -26.15 19.95 5.77
C ASN A 146 -26.43 21.40 6.16
N LYS A 147 -26.39 22.36 5.22
CA LYS A 147 -26.78 23.78 5.46
C LYS A 147 -28.20 23.97 6.07
N ARG A 148 -29.11 22.98 5.97
CA ARG A 148 -30.52 23.07 6.43
C ARG A 148 -30.91 22.36 7.76
N ARG A 149 -30.01 21.67 8.48
CA ARG A 149 -30.31 20.95 9.78
C ARG A 149 -29.86 21.71 11.02
N SER A 150 -29.76 21.17 12.26
CA SER A 150 -29.32 21.88 13.50
C SER A 150 -27.79 22.00 13.67
N TYR A 151 -27.24 23.15 14.12
CA TYR A 151 -25.81 23.54 14.03
C TYR A 151 -24.83 22.57 14.70
N TRP A 152 -25.25 21.94 15.81
CA TRP A 152 -24.37 21.12 16.64
C TRP A 152 -24.17 19.70 16.11
N SER A 153 -25.19 19.08 15.51
CA SER A 153 -25.05 17.76 14.85
C SER A 153 -24.41 17.86 13.45
N ARG A 154 -24.38 19.07 12.85
CA ARG A 154 -23.82 19.34 11.51
C ARG A 154 -22.30 19.21 11.44
N LYS A 155 -21.61 19.75 12.45
CA LYS A 155 -20.17 19.97 12.44
C LYS A 155 -19.39 18.70 12.77
N VAL A 156 -19.89 17.92 13.73
CA VAL A 156 -19.22 16.71 14.20
C VAL A 156 -19.06 15.69 13.07
N ASP A 157 -20.10 15.46 12.28
CA ASP A 157 -20.10 14.44 11.23
C ASP A 157 -19.17 14.73 10.05
N SER A 158 -19.15 15.97 9.52
CA SER A 158 -18.26 16.34 8.41
C SER A 158 -16.82 16.46 8.88
N ASP A 159 -16.60 17.00 10.09
CA ASP A 159 -15.25 17.14 10.65
C ASP A 159 -14.65 15.77 10.98
N LEU A 160 -15.46 14.79 11.40
CA LEU A 160 -15.02 13.40 11.57
C LEU A 160 -14.55 12.79 10.24
N ILE A 161 -15.30 13.00 9.16
CA ILE A 161 -14.91 12.49 7.82
C ILE A 161 -13.64 13.22 7.33
N ALA A 162 -13.53 14.54 7.53
CA ALA A 162 -12.31 15.27 7.18
C ALA A 162 -11.08 14.77 7.97
N ARG A 163 -11.24 14.47 9.27
CA ARG A 163 -10.18 13.82 10.06
C ARG A 163 -9.83 12.43 9.55
N GLN A 164 -10.81 11.68 9.03
CA GLN A 164 -10.55 10.39 8.39
C GLN A 164 -9.74 10.58 7.10
N ALA A 165 -10.10 11.53 6.24
CA ALA A 165 -9.33 11.84 5.03
C ALA A 165 -7.86 12.17 5.38
N ARG A 166 -7.64 12.97 6.43
CA ARG A 166 -6.29 13.28 6.92
C ARG A 166 -5.53 12.02 7.33
N ARG A 167 -6.15 11.14 8.13
CA ARG A 167 -5.54 9.86 8.56
C ARG A 167 -5.22 8.94 7.38
N GLU A 168 -6.08 8.92 6.36
CA GLU A 168 -5.83 8.15 5.14
C GLU A 168 -4.60 8.70 4.39
N ALA A 169 -4.44 10.02 4.29
CA ALA A 169 -3.22 10.62 3.74
C ALA A 169 -1.97 10.35 4.59
N GLU A 170 -2.07 10.44 5.93
CA GLU A 170 -0.99 10.07 6.86
C GLU A 170 -0.58 8.59 6.68
N ASN A 171 -1.57 7.69 6.55
CA ASN A 171 -1.33 6.27 6.30
C ASN A 171 -0.68 6.03 4.95
N ALA A 172 -1.10 6.74 3.90
CA ALA A 172 -0.46 6.66 2.59
C ALA A 172 1.04 6.94 2.72
N LEU A 173 1.41 8.06 3.33
CA LEU A 173 2.81 8.44 3.54
C LEU A 173 3.57 7.41 4.41
N SER A 174 2.97 6.93 5.49
CA SER A 174 3.61 5.95 6.38
C SER A 174 3.88 4.61 5.69
N GLN A 175 2.92 4.11 4.89
CA GLN A 175 3.08 2.90 4.10
C GLN A 175 4.17 3.07 3.03
N LEU A 176 4.24 4.26 2.45
CA LEU A 176 5.25 4.61 1.46
C LEU A 176 6.67 4.60 2.03
N GLU A 177 6.84 5.23 3.19
CA GLU A 177 8.12 5.26 3.91
C GLU A 177 8.57 3.85 4.33
N SER A 178 7.66 3.05 4.89
CA SER A 178 7.93 1.66 5.24
C SER A 178 8.36 0.83 4.02
N SER A 179 7.64 0.97 2.90
CA SER A 179 7.99 0.26 1.66
C SER A 179 9.39 0.63 1.18
N SER A 180 9.72 1.92 1.19
CA SER A 180 11.06 2.40 0.79
C SER A 180 12.17 1.75 1.62
N ILE A 181 11.95 1.58 2.93
CA ILE A 181 12.92 0.92 3.82
C ILE A 181 13.07 -0.56 3.43
N LYS A 182 11.96 -1.30 3.32
CA LYS A 182 11.97 -2.74 3.00
C LYS A 182 12.62 -3.04 1.66
N LEU A 183 12.30 -2.26 0.64
CA LEU A 183 12.90 -2.43 -0.69
C LEU A 183 14.38 -2.04 -0.69
N SER A 184 14.79 -1.09 0.13
CA SER A 184 16.21 -0.77 0.34
C SER A 184 16.95 -1.90 1.06
N GLU A 185 16.33 -2.52 2.06
CA GLU A 185 16.86 -3.70 2.75
C GLU A 185 17.00 -4.89 1.80
N ALA A 186 15.99 -5.16 0.96
CA ALA A 186 16.06 -6.20 -0.07
C ALA A 186 17.22 -5.95 -1.05
N MET A 187 17.42 -4.71 -1.49
CA MET A 187 18.57 -4.34 -2.32
C MET A 187 19.92 -4.50 -1.60
N GLY A 188 19.95 -4.37 -0.26
CA GLY A 188 21.12 -4.64 0.56
C GLY A 188 21.43 -6.13 0.61
N ILE A 189 20.45 -6.96 0.93
CA ILE A 189 20.58 -8.43 0.97
C ILE A 189 21.07 -8.98 -0.36
N LYS A 190 20.60 -8.45 -1.49
CA LYS A 190 21.04 -8.85 -2.83
C LYS A 190 22.56 -8.66 -3.08
N LYS A 191 23.21 -7.71 -2.40
CA LYS A 191 24.63 -7.39 -2.62
C LYS A 191 25.58 -8.24 -1.78
N GLU A 192 25.08 -8.81 -0.68
CA GLU A 192 25.84 -9.70 0.20
C GLU A 192 25.91 -11.12 -0.37
#